data_AF-Q9XZ84-F1
#
_entry.id   AF-Q9XZ84-F1
#
_cell.length_a   1.000
_cell.length_b   1.000
_cell.length_c   1.000
_cell.angle_alpha   90.00
_cell.angle_beta   90.00
_cell.angle_gamma   90.00
#
_symmetry.space_group_name_H-M   'P 1'
#
loop_
_entity.id
_entity.type
_entity.pdbx_description
1 polymer ?
#
loop_
_entity_poly.entity_id
_entity_poly.type
_entity_poly.pdbx_seq_one_letter_code
_entity_poly.pdbx_strand_id
1 'polypeptide(L)'
;DIGDIVRGRDLYRGIKKKIKTETERDKLEQKLKEIFKNIKKENNEKLKSLTDDQIREYWWTANRHTVWKAITCKADASSAYFHATCSDSHRSGTFSQANNYCRCNGDQPGNDKENIDPPTYFDYVPQYLR
;
A
#
# COMPACT_ATOMS: atom_id res chain seq x y z
N ASP A 1 2.18 -0.76 -6.04
CA ASP A 1 3.22 0.26 -6.29
C ASP A 1 3.52 1.19 -5.12
N ILE A 2 2.55 1.92 -4.56
CA ILE A 2 2.81 2.83 -3.42
C ILE A 2 3.59 2.13 -2.28
N GLY A 3 3.21 0.90 -1.93
CA GLY A 3 3.93 0.11 -0.94
C GLY A 3 5.39 -0.18 -1.29
N ASP A 4 5.71 -0.37 -2.57
CA ASP A 4 7.09 -0.58 -3.01
C ASP A 4 7.90 0.70 -2.98
N ILE A 5 7.29 1.84 -3.30
CA ILE A 5 7.94 3.15 -3.14
C ILE A 5 8.26 3.38 -1.66
N VAL A 6 7.27 3.19 -0.78
CA VAL A 6 7.46 3.36 0.67
C VAL A 6 8.51 2.41 1.22
N ARG A 7 8.63 1.18 0.70
CA ARG A 7 9.61 0.16 1.14
C ARG A 7 10.93 0.17 0.39
N GLY A 8 11.12 1.06 -0.59
CA GLY A 8 12.35 1.16 -1.37
C GLY A 8 12.54 0.03 -2.39
N ARG A 9 11.48 -0.72 -2.70
CA ARG A 9 11.48 -1.85 -3.65
C ARG A 9 11.02 -1.48 -5.06
N ASP A 10 10.62 -0.23 -5.26
CA ASP A 10 10.15 0.26 -6.56
C ASP A 10 11.28 0.29 -7.61
N LEU A 11 11.04 -0.39 -8.72
CA LEU A 11 11.93 -0.61 -9.86
C LEU A 11 11.95 0.59 -10.81
N TYR A 12 10.99 1.52 -10.72
CA TYR A 12 10.96 2.69 -11.59
C TYR A 12 12.09 3.67 -11.24
N ARG A 13 13.00 3.91 -12.20
CA ARG A 13 14.20 4.75 -12.00
C ARG A 13 13.99 6.23 -12.30
N GLY A 14 12.77 6.64 -12.64
CA GLY A 14 12.50 8.01 -13.08
C GLY A 14 13.05 8.32 -14.48
N ILE A 15 12.75 9.53 -14.96
CA ILE A 15 13.25 10.04 -16.23
C ILE A 15 14.44 10.95 -15.95
N LYS A 16 15.64 10.52 -16.35
CA LYS A 16 16.84 11.38 -16.32
C LYS A 16 16.74 12.43 -17.42
N LYS A 17 16.76 13.71 -17.03
CA LYS A 17 16.91 14.82 -17.99
C LYS A 17 18.39 14.96 -18.33
N LYS A 18 18.75 15.22 -19.60
CA LYS A 18 20.15 15.29 -20.07
C LYS A 18 21.10 16.16 -19.22
N ILE A 19 20.56 17.16 -18.52
CA ILE A 19 21.30 18.15 -17.72
C ILE A 19 21.27 17.82 -16.21
N LYS A 20 20.43 16.88 -15.75
CA LYS A 20 20.28 16.53 -14.33
C LYS A 20 20.86 15.17 -14.02
N THR A 21 21.66 15.10 -12.94
CA THR A 21 22.22 13.86 -12.39
C THR A 21 21.20 13.07 -11.57
N GLU A 22 20.25 13.76 -10.94
CA GLU A 22 19.20 13.18 -10.09
C GLU A 22 17.81 13.25 -10.74
N THR A 23 17.02 12.21 -10.52
CA THR A 23 15.61 12.12 -10.91
C THR A 23 14.69 12.57 -9.78
N GLU A 24 13.41 12.84 -10.09
CA GLU A 24 12.42 13.12 -9.04
C GLU A 24 12.22 11.90 -8.11
N ARG A 25 12.48 10.68 -8.60
CA ARG A 25 12.49 9.47 -7.76
C ARG A 25 13.64 9.50 -6.77
N ASP A 26 14.83 9.93 -7.18
CA ASP A 26 15.99 9.99 -6.29
C ASP A 26 15.74 10.97 -5.13
N LYS A 27 15.15 12.14 -5.44
CA LYS A 27 14.76 13.12 -4.41
C LYS A 27 13.68 12.58 -3.47
N LEU A 28 12.69 11.87 -3.99
CA LEU A 28 11.65 11.23 -3.17
C LEU A 28 12.26 10.20 -2.22
N GLU A 29 13.14 9.33 -2.75
CA GLU A 29 13.83 8.31 -1.95
C GLU A 29 14.76 8.93 -0.89
N GLN A 30 15.45 10.03 -1.19
CA GLN A 30 16.24 10.79 -0.22
C GLN A 30 15.36 11.29 0.94
N LYS A 31 14.20 11.88 0.64
CA LYS A 31 13.24 12.35 1.66
C LYS A 31 12.68 11.20 2.50
N LEU A 32 12.32 10.08 1.88
CA LEU A 32 11.85 8.90 2.60
C LEU A 32 12.93 8.37 3.56
N LYS A 33 14.17 8.24 3.09
CA LYS A 33 15.31 7.84 3.95
C LYS A 33 15.52 8.80 5.11
N GLU A 34 15.36 10.10 4.91
CA GLU A 34 15.46 11.08 5.99
C GLU A 34 14.35 10.89 7.04
N ILE A 35 13.11 10.71 6.60
CA ILE A 35 11.96 10.45 7.48
C ILE A 35 12.19 9.18 8.31
N PHE A 36 12.55 8.06 7.68
CA PHE A 36 12.75 6.79 8.39
C PHE A 36 13.98 6.80 9.30
N LYS A 37 15.03 7.55 8.96
CA LYS A 37 16.14 7.84 9.88
C LYS A 37 15.68 8.61 11.12
N ASN A 38 14.80 9.59 10.96
CA ASN A 38 14.27 10.36 12.10
C ASN A 38 13.35 9.48 12.96
N ILE A 39 12.46 8.70 12.35
CA ILE A 39 11.66 7.68 13.05
C ILE A 39 12.55 6.72 13.85
N LYS A 40 13.66 6.25 13.26
CA LYS A 40 14.62 5.37 13.94
C LYS A 40 15.30 6.05 15.14
N LYS A 41 15.58 7.35 15.06
CA LYS A 41 16.23 8.13 16.13
C LYS A 41 15.28 8.47 17.28
N GLU A 42 14.04 8.83 16.94
CA GLU A 42 13.02 9.28 17.90
C GLU A 42 12.38 8.13 18.67
N ASN A 43 12.35 6.93 18.08
CA ASN A 43 11.76 5.77 18.71
C ASN A 43 12.77 4.98 19.56
N ASN A 44 12.17 4.25 20.51
CA ASN A 44 12.77 3.39 21.52
C ASN A 44 13.97 2.54 21.03
N GLU A 45 14.82 2.06 21.95
CA GLU A 45 16.03 1.26 21.66
C GLU A 45 15.79 0.09 20.69
N LYS A 46 14.56 -0.44 20.67
CA LYS A 46 14.11 -1.52 19.78
C LYS A 46 14.30 -1.22 18.28
N LEU A 47 14.19 0.03 17.81
CA LEU A 47 14.41 0.34 16.39
C LEU A 47 15.90 0.51 16.04
N LYS A 48 16.79 0.73 17.04
CA LYS A 48 18.22 0.95 16.78
C LYS A 48 18.88 -0.27 16.14
N SER A 49 18.45 -1.48 16.52
CA SER A 49 18.94 -2.76 15.99
C SER A 49 18.42 -3.10 14.59
N LEU A 50 17.35 -2.44 14.11
CA LEU A 50 16.75 -2.70 12.82
C LEU A 50 17.40 -1.89 11.69
N THR A 51 17.45 -2.46 10.50
CA THR A 51 17.83 -1.72 9.29
C THR A 51 16.71 -0.78 8.84
N ASP A 52 17.04 0.23 8.03
CA ASP A 52 16.04 1.14 7.44
C ASP A 52 14.97 0.34 6.66
N ASP A 53 15.39 -0.65 5.87
CA ASP A 53 14.50 -1.51 5.10
C ASP A 53 13.53 -2.30 5.99
N GLN A 54 13.98 -2.82 7.13
CA GLN A 54 13.12 -3.53 8.09
C GLN A 54 12.08 -2.58 8.70
N ILE A 55 12.49 -1.36 9.07
CA ILE A 55 11.59 -0.36 9.64
C ILE A 55 10.52 0.02 8.60
N ARG A 56 10.91 0.21 7.34
CA ARG A 56 9.98 0.54 6.25
C ARG A 56 8.97 -0.59 6.01
N GLU A 57 9.40 -1.85 6.07
CA GLU A 57 8.50 -3.02 5.94
C GLU A 57 7.49 -3.11 7.08
N TYR A 58 7.95 -2.92 8.33
CA TYR A 58 7.08 -2.93 9.50
C TYR A 58 6.11 -1.75 9.50
N TRP A 59 6.58 -0.58 9.10
CA TRP A 59 5.73 0.59 8.93
C TRP A 59 4.64 0.34 7.89
N TRP A 60 4.99 -0.22 6.72
CA TRP A 60 3.99 -0.55 5.71
C TRP A 60 2.97 -1.56 6.23
N THR A 61 3.43 -2.65 6.85
CA THR A 61 2.55 -3.70 7.42
C THR A 61 1.60 -3.13 8.47
N ALA A 62 2.08 -2.23 9.34
CA ALA A 62 1.26 -1.59 10.35
C ALA A 62 0.23 -0.60 9.79
N ASN A 63 0.53 0.07 8.67
CA ASN A 63 -0.27 1.20 8.17
C ASN A 63 -1.02 0.92 6.86
N ARG A 64 -0.80 -0.22 6.20
CA ARG A 64 -1.39 -0.55 4.88
C ARG A 64 -2.92 -0.45 4.86
N HIS A 65 -3.58 -0.79 5.96
CA HIS A 65 -5.04 -0.68 6.09
C HIS A 65 -5.50 0.80 6.04
N THR A 66 -4.80 1.70 6.74
CA THR A 66 -5.08 3.14 6.71
C THR A 66 -4.80 3.74 5.32
N VAL A 67 -3.72 3.29 4.67
CA VAL A 67 -3.43 3.69 3.29
C VAL A 67 -4.54 3.22 2.35
N TRP A 68 -5.02 1.99 2.49
CA TRP A 68 -6.14 1.46 1.69
C TRP A 68 -7.43 2.26 1.90
N LYS A 69 -7.75 2.63 3.15
CA LYS A 69 -8.89 3.50 3.47
C LYS A 69 -8.78 4.84 2.72
N ALA A 70 -7.61 5.45 2.70
CA ALA A 70 -7.36 6.69 1.97
C ALA A 70 -7.51 6.52 0.45
N ILE A 71 -6.99 5.44 -0.12
CA ILE A 71 -7.10 5.13 -1.56
C ILE A 71 -8.56 4.97 -1.97
N THR A 72 -9.36 4.30 -1.13
CA THR A 72 -10.77 3.98 -1.41
C THR A 72 -11.74 5.05 -0.90
N CYS A 73 -11.26 6.23 -0.49
CA CYS A 73 -12.12 7.26 0.13
C CYS A 73 -13.24 7.79 -0.78
N LYS A 74 -13.11 7.64 -2.10
CA LYS A 74 -14.12 8.01 -3.10
C LYS A 74 -14.80 6.82 -3.78
N ALA A 75 -14.54 5.61 -3.31
CA ALA A 75 -15.22 4.43 -3.82
C ALA A 75 -16.72 4.52 -3.49
N ASP A 76 -17.57 4.04 -4.39
CA ASP A 76 -19.01 3.99 -4.21
C ASP A 76 -19.50 2.56 -3.94
N ALA A 77 -20.81 2.40 -3.73
CA ALA A 77 -21.42 1.11 -3.44
C ALA A 77 -21.25 0.10 -4.61
N SER A 78 -21.02 0.57 -5.84
CA SER A 78 -20.80 -0.27 -7.02
C SER A 78 -19.33 -0.61 -7.29
N SER A 79 -18.42 0.03 -6.55
CA SER A 79 -16.98 -0.18 -6.68
C SER A 79 -16.59 -1.52 -6.07
N ALA A 80 -16.11 -2.43 -6.89
CA ALA A 80 -15.70 -3.76 -6.47
C ALA A 80 -14.17 -3.95 -6.59
N TYR A 81 -13.59 -4.63 -5.62
CA TYR A 81 -12.21 -5.13 -5.72
C TYR A 81 -12.25 -6.58 -6.23
N PHE A 82 -11.85 -6.75 -7.50
CA PHE A 82 -12.16 -7.87 -8.39
C PHE A 82 -13.62 -7.94 -8.84
N HIS A 83 -13.81 -8.14 -10.15
CA HIS A 83 -15.13 -8.40 -10.72
C HIS A 83 -15.47 -9.90 -10.63
N ALA A 84 -16.75 -10.19 -10.49
CA ALA A 84 -17.26 -11.54 -10.67
C ALA A 84 -16.84 -12.07 -12.05
N THR A 85 -16.22 -13.25 -12.06
CA THR A 85 -15.95 -13.96 -13.31
C THR A 85 -17.24 -14.62 -13.81
N CYS A 86 -17.35 -14.94 -15.10
CA CYS A 86 -18.58 -15.48 -15.70
C CYS A 86 -19.09 -16.78 -15.03
N SER A 87 -18.22 -17.52 -14.31
CA SER A 87 -18.61 -18.70 -13.54
C SER A 87 -19.18 -18.39 -12.14
N ASP A 88 -18.94 -17.18 -11.64
CA ASP A 88 -19.35 -16.73 -10.31
C ASP A 88 -20.70 -15.98 -10.34
N SER A 89 -21.09 -15.42 -11.48
CA SER A 89 -22.37 -14.70 -11.65
C SER A 89 -23.61 -15.56 -11.41
N HIS A 90 -23.48 -16.89 -11.49
CA HIS A 90 -24.58 -17.85 -11.34
C HIS A 90 -24.50 -18.67 -10.04
N ARG A 91 -23.50 -18.45 -9.17
CA ARG A 91 -23.37 -19.21 -7.91
C ARG A 91 -24.04 -18.47 -6.76
N SER A 92 -24.69 -19.23 -5.88
CA SER A 92 -25.13 -18.75 -4.56
C SER A 92 -24.07 -19.19 -3.55
N GLY A 93 -23.32 -18.24 -2.97
CA GLY A 93 -22.25 -18.54 -2.00
C GLY A 93 -21.49 -17.30 -1.51
N THR A 94 -20.64 -17.49 -0.50
CA THR A 94 -19.71 -16.46 0.00
C THR A 94 -18.62 -16.20 -1.03
N PHE A 95 -18.69 -15.05 -1.70
CA PHE A 95 -17.64 -14.63 -2.63
C PHE A 95 -16.50 -13.98 -1.87
N SER A 96 -15.25 -14.31 -2.22
CA SER A 96 -14.05 -13.62 -1.71
C SER A 96 -13.85 -12.22 -2.33
N GLN A 97 -14.90 -11.61 -2.85
CA GLN A 97 -14.88 -10.33 -3.55
C GLN A 97 -15.34 -9.23 -2.59
N ALA A 98 -14.60 -8.11 -2.58
CA ALA A 98 -15.06 -6.91 -1.90
C ALA A 98 -16.03 -6.19 -2.84
N ASN A 99 -17.31 -6.56 -2.76
CA ASN A 99 -18.32 -6.18 -3.74
C ASN A 99 -18.76 -4.70 -3.65
N ASN A 100 -18.54 -4.06 -2.50
CA ASN A 100 -18.95 -2.68 -2.25
C ASN A 100 -17.74 -1.86 -1.78
N TYR A 101 -17.61 -0.64 -2.26
CA TYR A 101 -16.60 0.35 -1.85
C TYR A 101 -15.12 -0.11 -2.01
N CYS A 102 -14.86 -1.22 -2.70
CA CYS A 102 -13.57 -1.91 -2.70
C CYS A 102 -13.09 -2.29 -1.29
N ARG A 103 -13.99 -2.55 -0.35
CA ARG A 103 -13.67 -2.90 1.05
C ARG A 103 -14.46 -4.11 1.56
N CYS A 104 -13.89 -4.79 2.57
CA CYS A 104 -14.49 -5.98 3.17
C CYS A 104 -15.37 -5.64 4.38
N ASN A 105 -16.15 -6.63 4.84
CA ASN A 105 -16.89 -6.60 6.10
C ASN A 105 -17.87 -5.42 6.25
N GLY A 106 -18.36 -4.88 5.14
CA GLY A 106 -19.26 -3.72 5.13
C GLY A 106 -18.61 -2.43 5.61
N ASP A 107 -17.29 -2.32 5.49
CA ASP A 107 -16.56 -1.07 5.64
C ASP A 107 -16.87 -0.12 4.47
N GLN A 108 -17.04 1.17 4.75
CA GLN A 108 -17.38 2.16 3.72
C GLN A 108 -16.76 3.53 4.03
N PRO A 109 -16.49 4.36 3.00
CA PRO A 109 -15.97 5.70 3.20
C PRO A 109 -16.88 6.55 4.08
N GLY A 110 -16.30 7.25 5.05
CA GLY A 110 -17.02 8.12 5.98
C GLY A 110 -17.71 7.40 7.14
N ASN A 111 -17.70 6.07 7.17
CA ASN A 111 -18.12 5.24 8.30
C ASN A 111 -17.17 4.04 8.42
N ASP A 112 -15.90 4.36 8.68
CA ASP A 112 -14.80 3.39 8.70
C ASP A 112 -14.92 2.43 9.89
N LYS A 113 -14.76 1.13 9.62
CA LYS A 113 -14.58 0.09 10.63
C LYS A 113 -13.11 -0.05 10.99
N GLU A 114 -12.84 -0.34 12.26
CA GLU A 114 -11.47 -0.56 12.74
C GLU A 114 -10.91 -1.91 12.27
N ASN A 115 -9.59 -1.97 12.05
CA ASN A 115 -8.84 -3.19 11.76
C ASN A 115 -9.36 -4.04 10.59
N ILE A 116 -9.90 -3.38 9.55
CA ILE A 116 -10.27 -4.07 8.32
C ILE A 116 -9.06 -4.19 7.40
N ASP A 117 -8.66 -5.43 7.14
CA ASP A 117 -7.59 -5.71 6.20
C ASP A 117 -8.02 -5.36 4.76
N PRO A 118 -7.11 -4.77 3.96
CA PRO A 118 -7.33 -4.61 2.53
C PRO A 118 -7.68 -5.95 1.87
N PRO A 119 -8.61 -6.00 0.91
CA PRO A 119 -8.99 -7.21 0.18
C PRO A 119 -7.90 -7.74 -0.78
N THR A 120 -6.67 -7.25 -0.66
CA THR A 120 -5.56 -7.54 -1.56
C THR A 120 -4.28 -7.80 -0.82
N TYR A 121 -3.40 -8.57 -1.46
CA TYR A 121 -2.02 -8.78 -1.06
C TYR A 121 -1.05 -8.51 -2.21
N PHE A 122 -1.45 -7.76 -3.25
CA PHE A 122 -0.53 -7.39 -4.33
C PHE A 122 0.67 -6.59 -3.83
N ASP A 123 0.56 -5.88 -2.72
CA ASP A 123 1.70 -5.26 -2.04
C ASP A 123 2.71 -6.29 -1.48
N TYR A 124 2.40 -7.59 -1.45
CA TYR A 124 3.37 -8.65 -1.13
C TYR A 124 3.80 -9.47 -2.34
N VAL A 125 3.33 -9.12 -3.55
CA VAL A 125 3.77 -9.73 -4.81
C VAL A 125 4.94 -8.91 -5.40
N PRO A 126 6.04 -9.55 -5.83
CA PRO A 126 7.16 -8.85 -6.48
C PRO A 126 6.68 -7.98 -7.64
N GLN A 127 7.18 -6.73 -7.73
CA GLN A 127 6.67 -5.75 -8.71
C GLN A 127 6.66 -6.24 -10.16
N TYR A 128 7.65 -7.02 -10.55
CA TYR A 128 7.76 -7.56 -11.91
C TYR A 128 6.62 -8.52 -12.27
N LEU A 129 5.99 -9.17 -11.30
CA LEU A 129 4.91 -10.16 -11.49
C LEU A 129 3.51 -9.56 -11.29
N ARG A 130 3.42 -8.26 -10.97
CA ARG A 130 2.14 -7.59 -10.71
C ARG A 130 1.43 -7.15 -11.98
#